data_AF-A0A4U1EHM3-F1
#
_entry.id   AF-A0A4U1EHM3-F1
#
_cell.length_a   1.000
_cell.length_b   1.000
_cell.length_c   1.000
_cell.angle_alpha   90.00
_cell.angle_beta   90.00
_cell.angle_gamma   90.00
#
_symmetry.space_group_name_H-M   'P 1'
#
loop_
_entity.id
_entity.type
_entity.pdbx_description
1 polymer ?
#
loop_
_entity_poly.entity_id
_entity_poly.type
_entity_poly.pdbx_seq_one_letter_code
_entity_poly.pdbx_strand_id
1 'polypeptide(L)'
;MSFPAAIIILLLSWIWLQWLFLGFNFKEMAQCGKTATAKQKACAEVIKQEYQKLGPIKYQEIVISVLFIVMALLWFTRDPGFVSGWSVLFSEYPGFATDSTVALLVGLLFFLIPAKRLTKTIPTGETVAFDYSPLITWKEFQSFMPWDIAILVGGGFALADGCEESGLSKWIGNKLTPLGSLPVWLIILISSLLVTSLTEVASNPATITLLLPILSPLAEAIQVNPLYILLPSTLCTSFAFLLPVANPPNAIVFSYGHLKVTDMVKAGLGVNIVGVAVVMLGMFTWIVPMFDLHTYPSWAPAVSNETMP
;
A
#
# COMPACT_ATOMS: atom_id res chain seq x y z
N MET A 1 5.37 -6.43 8.69
CA MET A 1 4.56 -5.51 9.51
C MET A 1 3.06 -5.65 9.33
N SER A 2 2.54 -5.44 8.12
CA SER A 2 1.08 -5.33 7.92
C SER A 2 0.34 -6.66 7.78
N PHE A 3 1.05 -7.79 7.63
CA PHE A 3 0.42 -9.09 7.36
C PHE A 3 -0.48 -9.60 8.50
N PRO A 4 -0.05 -9.60 9.79
CA PRO A 4 -0.95 -9.96 10.89
C PRO A 4 -2.15 -9.03 11.00
N ALA A 5 -1.92 -7.71 10.86
CA ALA A 5 -2.98 -6.70 10.86
C ALA A 5 -4.00 -6.96 9.74
N ALA A 6 -3.54 -7.28 8.53
CA ALA A 6 -4.39 -7.56 7.38
C ALA A 6 -5.27 -8.79 7.60
N ILE A 7 -4.73 -9.88 8.18
CA ILE A 7 -5.53 -11.07 8.50
C ILE A 7 -6.60 -10.74 9.54
N ILE A 8 -6.24 -10.03 10.60
CA ILE A 8 -7.17 -9.66 11.67
C ILE A 8 -8.26 -8.73 11.12
N ILE A 9 -7.90 -7.71 10.36
CA ILE A 9 -8.85 -6.81 9.70
C ILE A 9 -9.76 -7.61 8.78
N LEU A 10 -9.23 -8.48 7.92
CA LEU A 10 -10.04 -9.29 7.02
C LEU A 10 -11.09 -10.13 7.76
N LEU A 11 -10.68 -10.82 8.84
CA LEU A 11 -11.58 -11.64 9.66
C LEU A 11 -12.63 -10.78 10.36
N LEU A 12 -12.24 -9.67 10.98
CA LEU A 12 -13.16 -8.80 11.70
C LEU A 12 -14.10 -8.04 10.76
N SER A 13 -13.64 -7.59 9.60
CA SER A 13 -14.46 -7.01 8.55
C SER A 13 -15.47 -8.02 8.01
N TRP A 14 -15.06 -9.27 7.82
CA TRP A 14 -15.97 -10.33 7.44
C TRP A 14 -17.07 -10.54 8.50
N ILE A 15 -16.69 -10.66 9.78
CA ILE A 15 -17.65 -10.78 10.89
C ILE A 15 -18.60 -9.58 10.94
N TRP A 16 -18.08 -8.36 10.78
CA TRP A 16 -18.87 -7.12 10.78
C TRP A 16 -19.90 -7.09 9.64
N LEU A 17 -19.49 -7.41 8.42
CA LEU A 17 -20.39 -7.43 7.27
C LEU A 17 -21.45 -8.53 7.40
N GLN A 18 -21.08 -9.70 7.92
CA GLN A 18 -22.03 -10.77 8.24
C GLN A 18 -23.05 -10.31 9.26
N TRP A 19 -22.61 -9.67 10.35
CA TRP A 19 -23.49 -9.15 11.37
C TRP A 19 -24.47 -8.09 10.81
N LEU A 20 -23.96 -7.17 9.99
CA LEU A 20 -24.74 -6.06 9.42
C LEU A 20 -25.79 -6.52 8.40
N PHE A 21 -25.46 -7.50 7.53
CA PHE A 21 -26.33 -7.90 6.41
C PHE A 21 -27.06 -9.24 6.59
N LEU A 22 -26.53 -10.17 7.39
CA LEU A 22 -27.07 -11.54 7.55
C LEU A 22 -27.57 -11.84 8.97
N GLY A 23 -27.26 -10.99 9.96
CA GLY A 23 -27.63 -11.20 11.37
C GLY A 23 -26.89 -12.36 12.04
N PHE A 24 -27.11 -12.58 13.35
CA PHE A 24 -26.47 -13.64 14.16
C PHE A 24 -26.99 -15.06 13.84
N ASN A 25 -27.08 -15.45 12.57
CA ASN A 25 -27.46 -16.81 12.17
C ASN A 25 -26.23 -17.73 12.02
N PHE A 26 -25.47 -17.92 13.12
CA PHE A 26 -24.37 -18.91 13.19
C PHE A 26 -24.84 -20.34 12.85
N LYS A 27 -26.14 -20.63 12.98
CA LYS A 27 -26.74 -21.92 12.63
C LYS A 27 -26.80 -22.19 11.12
N GLU A 28 -26.94 -21.16 10.30
CA GLU A 28 -26.81 -21.28 8.83
C GLU A 28 -25.35 -21.30 8.38
N MET A 29 -24.45 -20.75 9.21
CA MET A 29 -23.01 -20.68 8.98
C MET A 29 -22.31 -22.05 9.19
N ALA A 30 -22.76 -22.83 10.17
CA ALA A 30 -22.25 -24.19 10.41
C ALA A 30 -22.83 -25.26 9.45
N GLN A 31 -23.82 -24.90 8.61
CA GLN A 31 -24.26 -25.73 7.50
C GLN A 31 -23.31 -25.58 6.31
N CYS A 32 -22.05 -25.99 6.52
CA CYS A 32 -21.06 -26.20 5.48
C CYS A 32 -21.51 -27.41 4.63
N GLY A 33 -22.49 -27.20 3.76
CA GLY A 33 -23.15 -28.29 3.04
C GLY A 33 -24.42 -27.96 2.27
N LYS A 34 -24.86 -26.69 2.17
CA LYS A 34 -25.90 -26.35 1.19
C LYS A 34 -25.35 -26.57 -0.22
N THR A 35 -26.03 -27.42 -1.00
CA THR A 35 -25.76 -27.67 -2.41
C THR A 35 -25.63 -26.34 -3.15
N ALA A 36 -24.56 -26.19 -3.94
CA ALA A 36 -24.27 -24.97 -4.69
C ALA A 36 -25.54 -24.47 -5.39
N THR A 37 -25.98 -23.26 -5.01
CA THR A 37 -27.22 -22.68 -5.51
C THR A 37 -27.16 -22.60 -7.04
N ALA A 38 -28.28 -22.71 -7.76
CA ALA A 38 -28.27 -22.65 -9.23
C ALA A 38 -27.51 -21.42 -9.79
N LYS A 39 -27.57 -20.28 -9.08
CA LYS A 39 -26.76 -19.07 -9.35
C LYS A 39 -25.25 -19.29 -9.22
N GLN A 40 -24.78 -20.00 -8.18
CA GLN A 40 -23.36 -20.30 -8.00
C GLN A 40 -22.85 -21.24 -9.10
N LYS A 41 -23.65 -22.24 -9.51
CA LYS A 41 -23.31 -23.11 -10.64
C LYS A 41 -23.24 -22.35 -11.96
N ALA A 42 -24.20 -21.45 -12.21
CA ALA A 42 -24.18 -20.59 -13.40
C ALA A 42 -22.97 -19.65 -13.41
N CYS A 43 -22.63 -19.04 -12.27
CA CYS A 43 -21.44 -18.19 -12.14
C CYS A 43 -20.14 -18.97 -12.34
N ALA A 44 -20.02 -20.16 -11.74
CA ALA A 44 -18.87 -21.04 -11.95
C ALA A 44 -18.73 -21.47 -13.41
N GLU A 45 -19.84 -21.73 -14.11
CA GLU A 45 -19.81 -22.06 -15.54
C GLU A 45 -19.35 -20.87 -16.39
N VAL A 46 -19.80 -19.64 -16.08
CA VAL A 46 -19.32 -18.42 -16.74
C VAL A 46 -17.82 -18.23 -16.51
N ILE A 47 -17.33 -18.38 -15.27
CA ILE A 47 -15.89 -18.27 -14.96
C ILE A 47 -15.10 -19.34 -15.72
N LYS A 48 -15.60 -20.57 -15.79
CA LYS A 48 -14.96 -21.66 -16.52
C LYS A 48 -14.93 -21.39 -18.03
N GLN A 49 -16.00 -20.83 -18.58
CA GLN A 49 -16.06 -20.42 -19.98
C GLN A 49 -15.07 -19.29 -20.28
N GLU A 50 -15.02 -18.25 -19.45
CA GLU A 50 -14.03 -17.17 -19.60
C GLU A 50 -12.60 -17.68 -19.43
N TYR A 51 -12.35 -18.60 -18.50
CA TYR A 51 -11.05 -19.25 -18.35
C TYR A 51 -10.67 -20.07 -19.58
N GLN A 52 -11.62 -20.80 -20.17
CA GLN A 52 -11.40 -21.53 -21.42
C GLN A 52 -11.13 -20.60 -22.60
N LYS A 53 -11.72 -19.40 -22.62
CA LYS A 53 -11.48 -18.38 -23.65
C LYS A 53 -10.08 -17.76 -23.60
N LEU A 54 -9.42 -17.75 -22.43
CA LEU A 54 -8.05 -17.22 -22.29
C LEU A 54 -7.02 -18.02 -23.12
N GLY A 55 -7.26 -19.31 -23.30
CA GLY A 55 -6.34 -20.19 -24.03
C GLY A 55 -5.07 -20.55 -23.26
N PRO A 56 -4.09 -21.21 -23.90
CA PRO A 56 -2.82 -21.57 -23.25
C PRO A 56 -1.94 -20.35 -22.98
N ILE A 57 -1.12 -20.42 -21.92
CA ILE A 57 -0.24 -19.33 -21.49
C ILE A 57 0.68 -18.88 -22.64
N LYS A 58 0.68 -17.58 -22.92
CA LYS A 58 1.47 -17.02 -24.02
C LYS A 58 2.94 -16.87 -23.60
N TYR A 59 3.84 -16.85 -24.58
CA TYR A 59 5.27 -16.60 -24.33
C TYR A 59 5.50 -15.29 -23.54
N GLN A 60 4.77 -14.23 -23.87
CA GLN A 60 4.84 -12.94 -23.20
C GLN A 60 4.48 -13.06 -21.70
N GLU A 61 3.42 -13.80 -21.38
CA GLU A 61 2.97 -14.02 -20.01
C GLU A 61 4.00 -14.80 -19.19
N ILE A 62 4.69 -15.77 -19.81
CA ILE A 62 5.80 -16.50 -19.17
C ILE A 62 6.96 -15.54 -18.87
N VAL A 63 7.39 -14.75 -19.86
CA VAL A 63 8.51 -13.80 -19.69
C VAL A 63 8.21 -12.77 -18.60
N ILE A 64 7.00 -12.18 -18.61
CA ILE A 64 6.56 -11.23 -17.57
C ILE A 64 6.56 -11.90 -16.20
N SER A 65 6.05 -13.13 -16.11
CA SER A 65 6.02 -13.90 -14.86
C SER A 65 7.42 -14.18 -14.31
N VAL A 66 8.38 -14.52 -15.18
CA VAL A 66 9.78 -14.72 -14.80
C VAL A 66 10.40 -13.41 -14.31
N LEU A 67 10.22 -12.31 -15.06
CA LEU A 67 10.72 -10.99 -14.65
C LEU A 67 10.14 -10.53 -13.31
N PHE A 68 8.86 -10.80 -13.07
CA PHE A 68 8.20 -10.50 -11.80
C PHE A 68 8.78 -11.33 -10.64
N ILE A 69 9.00 -12.63 -10.83
CA ILE A 69 9.64 -13.48 -9.83
C ILE A 69 11.06 -13.01 -9.52
N VAL A 70 11.84 -12.67 -10.56
CA VAL A 70 13.19 -12.13 -10.41
C VAL A 70 13.16 -10.81 -9.62
N MET A 71 12.24 -9.91 -9.95
CA MET A 71 12.06 -8.65 -9.22
C MET A 71 11.75 -8.88 -7.73
N ALA A 72 10.81 -9.79 -7.43
CA ALA A 72 10.44 -10.13 -6.06
C ALA A 72 11.61 -10.75 -5.28
N LEU A 73 12.37 -11.65 -5.91
CA LEU A 73 13.58 -12.22 -5.32
C LEU A 73 14.64 -11.16 -5.08
N LEU A 74 14.87 -10.24 -6.02
CA LEU A 74 15.83 -9.15 -5.86
C LEU A 74 15.44 -8.21 -4.70
N TRP A 75 14.17 -7.83 -4.57
CA TRP A 75 13.73 -7.04 -3.41
C TRP A 75 13.91 -7.79 -2.09
N PHE A 76 13.50 -9.06 -2.02
CA PHE A 76 13.60 -9.84 -0.79
C PHE A 76 15.05 -10.11 -0.37
N THR A 77 15.94 -10.40 -1.33
CA THR A 77 17.35 -10.72 -1.07
C THR A 77 18.26 -9.50 -0.96
N ARG A 78 17.71 -8.27 -1.09
CA ARG A 78 18.48 -7.02 -1.00
C ARG A 78 19.13 -6.85 0.36
N ASP A 79 18.31 -6.87 1.40
CA ASP A 79 18.75 -6.81 2.79
C ASP A 79 17.76 -7.61 3.66
N PRO A 80 17.89 -8.94 3.66
CA PRO A 80 16.95 -9.81 4.34
C PRO A 80 17.08 -9.76 5.87
N GLY A 81 18.09 -9.08 6.42
CA GLY A 81 18.29 -8.90 7.88
C GLY A 81 18.81 -10.13 8.64
N PHE A 82 18.68 -11.34 8.08
CA PHE A 82 19.21 -12.59 8.69
C PHE A 82 20.49 -13.11 8.02
N VAL A 83 20.77 -12.69 6.79
CA VAL A 83 22.02 -12.94 6.05
C VAL A 83 22.45 -11.66 5.35
N SER A 84 23.74 -11.53 5.05
CA SER A 84 24.23 -10.46 4.16
C SER A 84 23.54 -10.57 2.80
N GLY A 85 22.66 -9.62 2.50
CA GLY A 85 21.98 -9.55 1.21
C GLY A 85 22.93 -9.15 0.07
N TRP A 86 22.43 -9.15 -1.16
CA TRP A 86 23.24 -8.75 -2.32
C TRP A 86 23.65 -7.27 -2.30
N SER A 87 23.00 -6.44 -1.48
CA SER A 87 23.41 -5.04 -1.28
C SER A 87 24.86 -4.89 -0.81
N VAL A 88 25.40 -5.88 -0.09
CA VAL A 88 26.79 -5.90 0.37
C VAL A 88 27.79 -5.98 -0.79
N LEU A 89 27.41 -6.57 -1.93
CA LEU A 89 28.26 -6.60 -3.13
C LEU A 89 28.55 -5.21 -3.69
N PHE A 90 27.74 -4.20 -3.32
CA PHE A 90 27.89 -2.81 -3.72
C PHE A 90 28.24 -1.90 -2.54
N SER A 91 28.93 -2.43 -1.52
CA SER A 91 29.31 -1.68 -0.31
C SER A 91 30.18 -0.44 -0.59
N GLU A 92 30.87 -0.38 -1.73
CA GLU A 92 31.63 0.80 -2.17
C GLU A 92 30.74 2.01 -2.56
N TYR A 93 29.45 1.78 -2.83
CA TYR A 93 28.49 2.82 -3.24
C TYR A 93 27.28 2.85 -2.28
N PRO A 94 27.43 3.37 -1.05
CA PRO A 94 26.35 3.43 -0.09
C PRO A 94 25.18 4.25 -0.63
N GLY A 95 23.97 3.70 -0.52
CA GLY A 95 22.72 4.37 -0.95
C GLY A 95 22.29 4.12 -2.40
N PHE A 96 23.08 3.44 -3.24
CA PHE A 96 22.68 3.11 -4.62
C PHE A 96 21.93 1.79 -4.75
N ALA A 97 22.09 0.87 -3.79
CA ALA A 97 21.36 -0.40 -3.73
C ALA A 97 19.96 -0.21 -3.10
N THR A 98 19.04 0.43 -3.83
CA THR A 98 17.67 0.70 -3.39
C THR A 98 16.63 -0.15 -4.11
N ASP A 99 15.40 -0.16 -3.60
CA ASP A 99 14.27 -0.84 -4.27
C ASP A 99 13.98 -0.22 -5.63
N SER A 100 14.23 1.09 -5.77
CA SER A 100 14.12 1.83 -7.03
C SER A 100 15.08 1.33 -8.09
N THR A 101 16.31 0.97 -7.72
CA THR A 101 17.33 0.45 -8.66
C THR A 101 16.88 -0.87 -9.28
N VAL A 102 16.30 -1.78 -8.47
CA VAL A 102 15.73 -3.05 -8.95
C VAL A 102 14.56 -2.79 -9.90
N ALA A 103 13.65 -1.88 -9.54
CA ALA A 103 12.50 -1.53 -10.36
C ALA A 103 12.92 -0.91 -11.70
N LEU A 104 13.92 -0.02 -11.72
CA LEU A 104 14.47 0.56 -12.94
C LEU A 104 15.14 -0.48 -13.83
N LEU A 105 15.90 -1.42 -13.25
CA LEU A 105 16.55 -2.50 -14.00
C LEU A 105 15.51 -3.39 -14.69
N VAL A 106 14.50 -3.86 -13.96
CA VAL A 106 13.43 -4.70 -14.52
C VAL A 106 12.57 -3.91 -15.51
N GLY A 107 12.31 -2.63 -15.23
CA GLY A 107 11.66 -1.69 -16.14
C GLY A 107 12.38 -1.59 -17.48
N LEU A 108 13.70 -1.42 -17.46
CA LEU A 108 14.54 -1.39 -18.66
C LEU A 108 14.47 -2.72 -19.43
N LEU A 109 14.49 -3.86 -18.71
CA LEU A 109 14.37 -5.18 -19.32
C LEU A 109 13.05 -5.37 -20.08
N PHE A 110 11.94 -4.77 -19.65
CA PHE A 110 10.69 -4.80 -20.42
C PHE A 110 10.79 -4.09 -21.79
N PHE A 111 11.68 -3.11 -21.94
CA PHE A 111 11.94 -2.44 -23.23
C PHE A 111 12.97 -3.19 -24.10
N LEU A 112 13.83 -4.01 -23.49
CA LEU A 112 14.91 -4.74 -24.17
C LEU A 112 14.54 -6.18 -24.58
N ILE A 113 13.62 -6.82 -23.85
CA ILE A 113 13.26 -8.21 -24.14
C ILE A 113 12.19 -8.22 -25.24
N PRO A 114 12.34 -9.05 -26.29
CA PRO A 114 11.40 -9.14 -27.40
C PRO A 114 10.12 -9.89 -26.98
N ALA A 115 8.98 -9.37 -27.43
CA ALA A 115 7.65 -9.90 -27.17
C ALA A 115 7.32 -11.15 -28.00
N LYS A 116 8.08 -11.43 -29.06
CA LYS A 116 7.95 -12.62 -29.92
C LYS A 116 9.20 -13.49 -29.73
N ARG A 117 9.04 -14.82 -29.82
CA ARG A 117 10.20 -15.74 -29.83
C ARG A 117 11.11 -15.41 -31.01
N LEU A 118 12.40 -15.27 -30.72
CA LEU A 118 13.43 -14.81 -31.66
C LEU A 118 13.64 -15.71 -32.88
N THR A 119 13.17 -16.96 -32.83
CA THR A 119 13.30 -17.92 -33.93
C THR A 119 12.09 -18.85 -33.97
N LYS A 120 11.31 -18.75 -35.04
CA LYS A 120 10.42 -19.83 -35.47
C LYS A 120 11.10 -20.51 -36.65
N THR A 121 11.87 -21.56 -36.40
CA THR A 121 12.40 -22.41 -37.46
C THR A 121 11.23 -23.10 -38.13
N ILE A 122 10.88 -22.67 -39.33
CA ILE A 122 9.92 -23.38 -40.19
C ILE A 122 10.65 -24.65 -40.70
N PRO A 123 9.98 -25.82 -40.80
CA PRO A 123 10.60 -27.06 -41.29
C PRO A 123 11.25 -26.97 -42.68
N THR A 124 11.00 -25.91 -43.45
CA THR A 124 11.49 -25.67 -44.80
C THR A 124 12.77 -24.81 -44.88
N GLY A 125 13.39 -24.44 -43.75
CA GLY A 125 14.71 -23.78 -43.76
C GLY A 125 14.71 -22.28 -44.08
N GLU A 126 13.54 -21.64 -44.26
CA GLU A 126 13.46 -20.19 -44.41
C GLU A 126 13.43 -19.49 -43.04
N THR A 127 14.45 -18.67 -42.79
CA THR A 127 14.52 -17.76 -41.65
C THR A 127 13.67 -16.51 -41.93
N VAL A 128 12.48 -16.43 -41.36
CA VAL A 128 11.63 -15.22 -41.47
C VAL A 128 12.30 -14.07 -40.71
N ALA A 129 12.41 -12.91 -41.37
CA ALA A 129 13.08 -11.72 -40.86
C ALA A 129 12.51 -11.23 -39.51
N PHE A 130 13.43 -10.75 -38.67
CA PHE A 130 13.18 -10.16 -37.35
C PHE A 130 12.17 -9.00 -37.43
N ASP A 131 11.08 -9.10 -36.67
CA ASP A 131 10.29 -7.95 -36.24
C ASP A 131 10.48 -7.79 -34.74
N TYR A 132 11.41 -6.91 -34.34
CA TYR A 132 11.66 -6.61 -32.94
C TYR A 132 10.50 -5.77 -32.40
N SER A 133 9.59 -6.42 -31.70
CA SER A 133 8.60 -5.75 -30.85
C SER A 133 9.02 -5.94 -29.39
N PRO A 134 9.30 -4.87 -28.63
CA PRO A 134 9.60 -4.99 -27.19
C PRO A 134 8.35 -5.47 -26.42
N LEU A 135 8.54 -5.98 -25.20
CA LEU A 135 7.41 -6.37 -24.33
C LEU A 135 6.47 -5.20 -24.04
N ILE A 136 7.04 -4.02 -23.81
CA ILE A 136 6.30 -2.78 -23.59
C ILE A 136 6.88 -1.70 -24.50
N THR A 137 6.02 -0.93 -25.18
CA THR A 137 6.44 0.25 -25.93
C THR A 137 6.42 1.50 -25.05
N TRP A 138 7.22 2.52 -25.39
CA TRP A 138 7.22 3.79 -24.65
C TRP A 138 5.84 4.44 -24.59
N LYS A 139 5.07 4.36 -25.69
CA LYS A 139 3.70 4.90 -25.75
C LYS A 139 2.76 4.20 -24.76
N GLU A 140 2.83 2.87 -24.67
CA GLU A 140 2.04 2.11 -23.70
C GLU A 140 2.46 2.48 -22.29
N PHE A 141 3.75 2.44 -21.98
CA PHE A 141 4.27 2.84 -20.67
C PHE A 141 3.77 4.24 -20.27
N GLN A 142 3.95 5.23 -21.13
CA GLN A 142 3.51 6.60 -20.88
C GLN A 142 2.00 6.68 -20.61
N SER A 143 1.17 5.88 -21.29
CA SER A 143 -0.28 5.87 -21.11
C SER A 143 -0.74 5.26 -19.78
N PHE A 144 0.03 4.31 -19.22
CA PHE A 144 -0.28 3.66 -17.95
C PHE A 144 0.42 4.30 -16.75
N MET A 145 1.44 5.14 -16.97
CA MET A 145 2.17 5.79 -15.89
C MET A 145 1.35 6.91 -15.24
N PRO A 146 1.11 6.86 -13.91
CA PRO A 146 0.39 7.89 -13.18
C PRO A 146 1.31 9.07 -12.82
N TRP A 147 1.62 9.92 -13.80
CA TRP A 147 2.50 11.09 -13.62
C TRP A 147 2.03 12.03 -12.51
N ASP A 148 0.72 12.14 -12.32
CA ASP A 148 0.13 12.96 -11.26
C ASP A 148 0.60 12.51 -9.87
N ILE A 149 0.72 11.20 -9.64
CA ILE A 149 1.21 10.66 -8.36
C ILE A 149 2.70 10.96 -8.19
N ALA A 150 3.50 10.83 -9.26
CA ALA A 150 4.92 11.13 -9.19
C ALA A 150 5.19 12.60 -8.86
N ILE A 151 4.47 13.52 -9.52
CA ILE A 151 4.55 14.96 -9.24
C ILE A 151 4.04 15.28 -7.82
N LEU A 152 2.95 14.63 -7.40
CA LEU A 152 2.38 14.83 -6.08
C LEU A 152 3.36 14.42 -4.97
N VAL A 153 3.94 13.23 -5.05
CA VAL A 153 4.93 12.74 -4.08
C VAL A 153 6.14 13.67 -4.02
N GLY A 154 6.68 14.09 -5.18
CA GLY A 154 7.76 15.07 -5.23
C GLY A 154 7.37 16.42 -4.62
N GLY A 155 6.14 16.88 -4.86
CA GLY A 155 5.57 18.08 -4.25
C GLY A 155 5.41 17.98 -2.74
N GLY A 156 5.12 16.80 -2.19
CA GLY A 156 5.06 16.58 -0.74
C GLY A 156 6.41 16.62 -0.06
N PHE A 157 7.46 16.08 -0.69
CA PHE A 157 8.82 16.25 -0.18
C PHE A 157 9.23 17.72 -0.21
N ALA A 158 8.95 18.43 -1.31
CA ALA A 158 9.19 19.87 -1.39
C ALA A 158 8.39 20.67 -0.34
N LEU A 159 7.16 20.25 -0.03
CA LEU A 159 6.35 20.84 1.05
C LEU A 159 6.94 20.54 2.43
N ALA A 160 7.46 19.33 2.66
CA ALA A 160 8.14 18.96 3.91
C ALA A 160 9.36 19.85 4.16
N ASP A 161 10.24 19.95 3.17
CA ASP A 161 11.41 20.81 3.24
C ASP A 161 11.00 22.27 3.43
N GLY A 162 9.96 22.72 2.73
CA GLY A 162 9.39 24.06 2.89
C GLY A 162 8.82 24.32 4.29
N CYS A 163 8.19 23.34 4.94
CA CYS A 163 7.69 23.45 6.31
C CYS A 163 8.83 23.52 7.34
N GLU A 164 9.93 22.81 7.09
CA GLU A 164 11.14 22.85 7.92
C GLU A 164 11.87 24.19 7.78
N GLU A 165 12.18 24.61 6.55
CA GLU A 165 12.88 25.88 6.25
C GLU A 165 12.09 27.11 6.67
N SER A 166 10.75 27.10 6.53
CA SER A 166 9.90 28.21 6.99
C SER A 166 9.75 28.30 8.52
N GLY A 167 10.21 27.28 9.26
CA GLY A 167 10.01 27.18 10.70
C GLY A 167 8.56 26.89 11.12
N LEU A 168 7.67 26.60 10.16
CA LEU A 168 6.28 26.24 10.44
C LEU A 168 6.21 24.97 11.30
N SER A 169 7.07 24.00 11.03
CA SER A 169 7.26 22.78 11.82
C SER A 169 7.51 23.10 13.31
N LYS A 170 8.43 24.03 13.60
CA LYS A 170 8.73 24.48 14.97
C LYS A 170 7.56 25.27 15.59
N TRP A 171 6.91 26.13 14.81
CA TRP A 171 5.77 26.91 15.29
C TRP A 171 4.58 26.03 15.67
N ILE A 172 4.22 25.07 14.82
CA ILE A 172 3.18 24.05 15.10
C ILE A 172 3.59 23.22 16.32
N GLY A 173 4.84 22.76 16.37
CA GLY A 173 5.39 22.03 17.50
C GLY A 173 5.21 22.76 18.83
N ASN A 174 5.56 24.05 18.88
CA ASN A 174 5.41 24.89 20.06
C ASN A 174 3.95 25.09 20.50
N LYS A 175 3.01 25.15 19.54
CA LYS A 175 1.57 25.23 19.85
C LYS A 175 1.01 23.90 20.33
N LEU A 176 1.62 22.79 19.93
CA LEU A 176 1.20 21.44 20.30
C LEU A 176 1.96 20.88 21.51
N THR A 177 2.96 21.59 22.05
CA THR A 177 3.64 21.24 23.32
C THR A 177 2.67 20.95 24.49
N PRO A 178 1.54 21.67 24.66
CA PRO A 178 0.56 21.33 25.70
C PRO A 178 -0.08 19.94 25.49
N LEU A 179 -0.17 19.45 24.25
CA LEU A 179 -0.63 18.09 23.95
C LEU A 179 0.38 17.02 24.34
N GLY A 180 1.65 17.37 24.61
CA GLY A 180 2.64 16.42 25.16
C GLY A 180 2.27 15.89 26.55
N SER A 181 1.31 16.53 27.24
CA SER A 181 0.72 16.02 28.47
C SER A 181 -0.30 14.88 28.24
N LEU A 182 -0.78 14.71 27.01
CA LEU A 182 -1.68 13.63 26.65
C LEU A 182 -0.90 12.34 26.48
N PRO A 183 -1.49 11.20 26.85
CA PRO A 183 -0.83 9.93 26.66
C PRO A 183 -0.68 9.65 25.15
N VAL A 184 0.50 9.15 24.75
CA VAL A 184 0.89 8.93 23.34
C VAL A 184 -0.15 8.13 22.54
N TRP A 185 -0.82 7.17 23.17
CA TRP A 185 -1.89 6.38 22.53
C TRP A 185 -3.06 7.24 22.04
N LEU A 186 -3.39 8.34 22.73
CA LEU A 186 -4.46 9.25 22.34
C LEU A 186 -4.05 10.08 21.12
N ILE A 187 -2.79 10.49 21.05
CA ILE A 187 -2.23 11.22 19.91
C ILE A 187 -2.30 10.34 18.65
N ILE A 188 -1.88 9.07 18.77
CA ILE A 188 -1.98 8.09 17.68
C ILE A 188 -3.45 7.90 17.25
N LEU A 189 -4.37 7.78 18.21
CA LEU A 189 -5.79 7.63 17.90
C LEU A 189 -6.34 8.83 17.12
N ILE A 190 -6.02 10.04 17.56
CA ILE A 190 -6.45 11.28 16.90
C ILE A 190 -5.85 11.39 15.50
N SER A 191 -4.55 11.12 15.33
CA SER A 191 -3.90 11.17 14.02
C SER A 191 -4.49 10.12 13.07
N SER A 192 -4.69 8.89 13.55
CA SER A 192 -5.31 7.82 12.78
C SER A 192 -6.74 8.16 12.35
N LEU A 193 -7.56 8.74 13.23
CA LEU A 193 -8.93 9.17 12.89
C LEU A 193 -8.95 10.32 11.87
N LEU A 194 -8.06 11.30 12.03
CA LEU A 194 -7.90 12.41 11.10
C LEU A 194 -7.51 11.91 9.71
N VAL A 195 -6.52 11.04 9.63
CA VAL A 195 -6.04 10.46 8.37
C VAL A 195 -7.11 9.59 7.71
N THR A 196 -7.77 8.73 8.50
CA THR A 196 -8.86 7.86 8.01
C THR A 196 -10.04 8.68 7.49
N SER A 197 -10.32 9.85 8.07
CA SER A 197 -11.39 10.72 7.58
C SER A 197 -11.01 11.47 6.30
N LEU A 198 -9.77 11.96 6.23
CA LEU A 198 -9.26 12.68 5.05
C LEU A 198 -9.11 11.76 3.84
N THR A 199 -8.74 10.50 4.04
CA THR A 199 -8.56 9.54 2.94
C THR A 199 -9.87 9.11 2.27
N GLU A 200 -11.04 9.41 2.86
CA GLU A 200 -12.34 9.16 2.23
C GLU A 200 -12.66 10.19 1.14
N VAL A 201 -12.10 11.40 1.25
CA VAL A 201 -12.33 12.51 0.31
C VAL A 201 -11.15 12.74 -0.63
N ALA A 202 -9.96 12.30 -0.25
CA ALA A 202 -8.73 12.46 -1.02
C ALA A 202 -8.07 11.10 -1.31
N SER A 203 -7.35 10.99 -2.43
CA SER A 203 -6.64 9.75 -2.76
C SER A 203 -5.60 9.37 -1.70
N ASN A 204 -5.40 8.08 -1.44
CA ASN A 204 -4.47 7.62 -0.40
C ASN A 204 -3.05 8.20 -0.56
N PRO A 205 -2.45 8.24 -1.78
CA PRO A 205 -1.15 8.88 -1.98
C PRO A 205 -1.16 10.39 -1.71
N ALA A 206 -2.24 11.10 -2.06
CA ALA A 206 -2.36 12.53 -1.76
C ALA A 206 -2.42 12.79 -0.26
N THR A 207 -3.25 12.02 0.45
CA THR A 207 -3.45 12.15 1.90
C THR A 207 -2.14 11.95 2.66
N ILE A 208 -1.38 10.90 2.33
CA ILE A 208 -0.13 10.63 3.06
C ILE A 208 0.93 11.69 2.75
N THR A 209 1.02 12.12 1.49
CA THR A 209 1.99 13.11 1.02
C THR A 209 1.77 14.49 1.66
N LEU A 210 0.51 14.85 1.92
CA LEU A 210 0.15 16.09 2.61
C LEU A 210 0.39 16.01 4.13
N LEU A 211 0.09 14.86 4.74
CA LEU A 211 0.08 14.71 6.20
C LEU A 211 1.43 14.31 6.80
N LEU A 212 2.26 13.53 6.10
CA LEU A 212 3.60 13.14 6.59
C LEU A 212 4.46 14.37 6.97
N PRO A 213 4.54 15.43 6.15
CA PRO A 213 5.25 16.68 6.48
C PRO A 213 4.81 17.37 7.77
N ILE A 214 3.55 17.14 8.18
CA ILE A 214 2.94 17.78 9.35
C ILE A 214 3.08 16.87 10.58
N LEU A 215 2.90 15.56 10.38
CA LEU A 215 2.96 14.55 11.44
C LEU A 215 4.39 14.25 11.90
N SER A 216 5.38 14.34 11.02
CA SER A 216 6.79 14.07 11.40
C SER A 216 7.31 15.12 12.39
N PRO A 217 7.21 16.43 12.10
CA PRO A 217 7.69 17.44 13.04
C PRO A 217 6.82 17.55 14.29
N LEU A 218 5.53 17.17 14.21
CA LEU A 218 4.69 17.02 15.39
C LEU A 218 5.27 15.96 16.34
N ALA A 219 5.65 14.79 15.82
CA ALA A 219 6.23 13.73 16.64
C ALA A 219 7.54 14.16 17.31
N GLU A 220 8.38 14.87 16.56
CA GLU A 220 9.63 15.45 17.06
C GLU A 220 9.39 16.47 18.17
N ALA A 221 8.39 17.36 18.00
CA ALA A 221 8.06 18.39 18.97
C ALA A 221 7.54 17.82 20.31
N ILE A 222 6.83 16.69 20.28
CA ILE A 222 6.39 15.98 21.49
C ILE A 222 7.44 15.01 22.04
N GLN A 223 8.64 14.98 21.45
CA GLN A 223 9.76 14.11 21.82
C GLN A 223 9.44 12.61 21.78
N VAL A 224 8.61 12.20 20.81
CA VAL A 224 8.28 10.79 20.56
C VAL A 224 8.93 10.36 19.25
N ASN A 225 9.38 9.11 19.18
CA ASN A 225 9.90 8.54 17.93
C ASN A 225 8.88 8.76 16.78
N PRO A 226 9.24 9.44 15.67
CA PRO A 226 8.31 9.77 14.59
C PRO A 226 7.54 8.56 14.03
N LEU A 227 8.16 7.39 14.04
CA LEU A 227 7.53 6.16 13.58
C LEU A 227 6.28 5.78 14.39
N TYR A 228 6.13 6.25 15.64
CA TYR A 228 4.90 6.04 16.43
C TYR A 228 3.66 6.68 15.81
N ILE A 229 3.82 7.80 15.10
CA ILE A 229 2.70 8.53 14.48
C ILE A 229 2.64 8.21 12.99
N LEU A 230 3.79 8.12 12.32
CA LEU A 230 3.85 7.94 10.88
C LEU A 230 3.36 6.56 10.45
N LEU A 231 3.79 5.47 11.11
CA LEU A 231 3.36 4.11 10.76
C LEU A 231 1.85 3.88 10.84
N PRO A 232 1.16 4.17 11.97
CA PRO A 232 -0.28 3.97 12.05
C PRO A 232 -1.05 4.92 11.13
N SER A 233 -0.57 6.16 10.94
CA SER A 233 -1.15 7.09 9.97
C SER A 233 -1.07 6.54 8.53
N THR A 234 0.09 6.03 8.11
CA THR A 234 0.24 5.40 6.78
C THR A 234 -0.68 4.20 6.61
N LEU A 235 -0.81 3.33 7.61
CA LEU A 235 -1.75 2.20 7.54
C LEU A 235 -3.20 2.68 7.42
N CYS A 236 -3.58 3.70 8.19
CA CYS A 236 -4.91 4.30 8.16
C CYS A 236 -5.28 4.96 6.82
N THR A 237 -4.31 5.47 6.04
CA THR A 237 -4.61 5.97 4.68
C THR A 237 -5.15 4.89 3.75
N SER A 238 -4.92 3.61 4.03
CA SER A 238 -5.47 2.53 3.23
C SER A 238 -6.92 2.18 3.60
N PHE A 239 -7.47 2.76 4.68
CA PHE A 239 -8.82 2.49 5.17
C PHE A 239 -9.84 3.49 4.60
N ALA A 240 -9.99 3.49 3.27
CA ALA A 240 -11.00 4.28 2.58
C ALA A 240 -12.18 3.38 2.15
N PHE A 241 -13.17 3.23 3.03
CA PHE A 241 -14.28 2.28 2.88
C PHE A 241 -15.67 2.93 2.90
N LEU A 242 -15.81 4.21 3.25
CA LEU A 242 -17.13 4.86 3.37
C LEU A 242 -17.69 5.31 2.02
N LEU A 243 -16.87 5.90 1.15
CA LEU A 243 -17.35 6.55 -0.07
C LEU A 243 -16.99 5.79 -1.36
N PRO A 244 -17.89 5.76 -2.36
CA PRO A 244 -17.60 5.14 -3.66
C PRO A 244 -16.46 5.84 -4.40
N VAL A 245 -16.32 7.15 -4.20
CA VAL A 245 -15.35 8.01 -4.88
C VAL A 245 -13.93 7.83 -4.30
N ALA A 246 -13.81 7.28 -3.09
CA ALA A 246 -12.54 7.18 -2.39
C ALA A 246 -11.51 6.33 -3.12
N ASN A 247 -11.93 5.20 -3.71
CA ASN A 247 -11.02 4.25 -4.38
C ASN A 247 -11.67 3.54 -5.59
N PRO A 248 -10.90 3.17 -6.63
CA PRO A 248 -11.45 2.48 -7.81
C PRO A 248 -12.20 1.17 -7.50
N PRO A 249 -11.74 0.28 -6.59
CA PRO A 249 -12.51 -0.90 -6.21
C PRO A 249 -13.90 -0.59 -5.65
N ASN A 250 -14.01 0.47 -4.83
CA ASN A 250 -15.27 0.93 -4.26
C ASN A 250 -16.23 1.41 -5.35
N ALA A 251 -15.73 2.18 -6.31
CA ALA A 251 -16.49 2.67 -7.46
C ALA A 251 -17.00 1.53 -8.36
N ILE A 252 -16.17 0.50 -8.61
CA ILE A 252 -16.57 -0.68 -9.40
C ILE A 252 -17.73 -1.39 -8.73
N VAL A 253 -17.61 -1.74 -7.45
CA VAL A 253 -18.68 -2.46 -6.72
C VAL A 253 -19.96 -1.62 -6.64
N PHE A 254 -19.84 -0.31 -6.45
CA PHE A 254 -21.00 0.59 -6.45
C PHE A 254 -21.72 0.62 -7.80
N SER A 255 -20.98 0.65 -8.92
CA SER A 255 -21.54 0.65 -10.28
C SER A 255 -22.24 -0.65 -10.66
N TYR A 256 -21.75 -1.80 -10.19
CA TYR A 256 -22.34 -3.12 -10.52
C TYR A 256 -23.39 -3.59 -9.49
N GLY A 257 -23.25 -3.19 -8.23
CA GLY A 257 -23.99 -3.75 -7.10
C GLY A 257 -25.37 -3.15 -6.83
N HIS A 258 -25.80 -2.11 -7.58
CA HIS A 258 -27.03 -1.35 -7.29
C HIS A 258 -27.12 -0.91 -5.82
N LEU A 259 -25.98 -0.59 -5.21
CA LEU A 259 -25.87 -0.23 -3.80
C LEU A 259 -26.27 1.23 -3.58
N LYS A 260 -26.91 1.53 -2.46
CA LYS A 260 -27.12 2.93 -2.03
C LYS A 260 -25.88 3.42 -1.29
N VAL A 261 -25.58 4.71 -1.42
CA VAL A 261 -24.47 5.36 -0.71
C VAL A 261 -24.59 5.15 0.81
N THR A 262 -25.81 5.17 1.35
CA THR A 262 -26.06 4.94 2.78
C THR A 262 -25.67 3.56 3.27
N ASP A 263 -25.79 2.54 2.42
CA ASP A 263 -25.46 1.15 2.79
C ASP A 263 -23.94 0.98 2.82
N MET A 264 -23.26 1.63 1.88
CA MET A 264 -21.80 1.69 1.82
C MET A 264 -21.20 2.45 3.01
N VAL A 265 -21.74 3.63 3.35
CA VAL A 265 -21.27 4.43 4.50
C VAL A 265 -21.44 3.67 5.82
N LYS A 266 -22.59 3.00 6.03
CA LYS A 266 -22.82 2.21 7.26
C LYS A 266 -21.86 1.03 7.38
N ALA A 267 -21.65 0.30 6.29
CA ALA A 267 -20.71 -0.80 6.25
C ALA A 267 -19.26 -0.31 6.46
N GLY A 268 -18.86 0.72 5.72
CA GLY A 268 -17.53 1.32 5.75
C GLY A 268 -17.17 1.92 7.09
N LEU A 269 -18.08 2.63 7.76
CA LEU A 269 -17.83 3.23 9.07
C LEU A 269 -17.43 2.18 10.11
N GLY A 270 -18.13 1.04 10.14
CA GLY A 270 -17.78 -0.04 11.04
C GLY A 270 -16.43 -0.68 10.71
N VAL A 271 -16.13 -0.86 9.41
CA VAL A 271 -14.83 -1.37 8.98
C VAL A 271 -13.70 -0.39 9.32
N ASN A 272 -13.88 0.91 9.18
CA ASN A 272 -12.89 1.92 9.57
C ASN A 272 -12.63 1.90 11.08
N ILE A 273 -13.67 1.81 11.91
CA ILE A 273 -13.52 1.70 13.36
C ILE A 273 -12.75 0.44 13.74
N VAL A 274 -13.09 -0.71 13.13
CA VAL A 274 -12.36 -1.96 13.31
C VAL A 274 -10.91 -1.82 12.86
N GLY A 275 -10.66 -1.21 11.70
CA GLY A 275 -9.33 -0.98 11.15
C GLY A 275 -8.45 -0.14 12.08
N VAL A 276 -8.97 0.99 12.56
CA VAL A 276 -8.27 1.85 13.53
C VAL A 276 -8.02 1.11 14.84
N ALA A 277 -8.98 0.34 15.35
CA ALA A 277 -8.79 -0.46 16.56
C ALA A 277 -7.71 -1.54 16.40
N VAL A 278 -7.65 -2.21 15.25
CA VAL A 278 -6.61 -3.21 14.96
C VAL A 278 -5.24 -2.56 14.79
N VAL A 279 -5.16 -1.40 14.16
CA VAL A 279 -3.90 -0.63 14.06
C VAL A 279 -3.43 -0.24 15.45
N MET A 280 -4.31 0.27 16.31
CA MET A 280 -4.00 0.59 17.70
C MET A 280 -3.49 -0.64 18.46
N LEU A 281 -4.18 -1.79 18.35
CA LEU A 281 -3.74 -3.03 18.98
C LEU A 281 -2.38 -3.49 18.43
N GLY A 282 -2.17 -3.39 17.12
CA GLY A 282 -0.91 -3.75 16.47
C GLY A 282 0.26 -2.89 16.95
N MET A 283 0.02 -1.59 17.16
CA MET A 283 1.00 -0.68 17.77
C MET A 283 1.47 -1.21 19.13
N PHE A 284 0.55 -1.55 20.03
CA PHE A 284 0.90 -2.00 21.39
C PHE A 284 1.42 -3.44 21.49
N THR A 285 1.26 -4.27 20.46
CA THR A 285 1.58 -5.70 20.54
C THR A 285 2.82 -6.10 19.76
N TRP A 286 2.90 -5.77 18.47
CA TRP A 286 3.96 -6.27 17.58
C TRP A 286 4.76 -5.19 16.85
N ILE A 287 4.20 -3.98 16.65
CA ILE A 287 4.91 -2.93 15.91
C ILE A 287 6.00 -2.30 16.79
N VAL A 288 5.67 -1.98 18.04
CA VAL A 288 6.63 -1.43 19.03
C VAL A 288 7.85 -2.32 19.24
N PRO A 289 7.71 -3.63 19.56
CA PRO A 289 8.88 -4.47 19.77
C PRO A 289 9.68 -4.75 18.49
N MET A 290 9.06 -4.71 17.32
CA MET A 290 9.77 -4.98 16.06
C MET A 290 10.59 -3.79 15.56
N PHE A 291 10.20 -2.55 15.86
CA PHE A 291 10.96 -1.34 15.50
C PHE A 291 11.67 -0.68 16.69
N ASP A 292 11.68 -1.33 17.86
CA ASP A 292 12.22 -0.81 19.13
C ASP A 292 11.84 0.67 19.38
N LEU A 293 10.55 0.97 19.18
CA LEU A 293 10.04 2.34 19.12
C LEU A 293 10.22 3.12 20.43
N HIS A 294 10.49 2.43 21.54
CA HIS A 294 10.79 3.03 22.84
C HIS A 294 12.08 3.86 22.83
N THR A 295 12.99 3.61 21.88
CA THR A 295 14.21 4.38 21.71
C THR A 295 14.00 5.50 20.69
N TYR A 296 14.51 6.70 20.99
CA TYR A 296 14.56 7.77 20.01
C TYR A 296 15.63 7.43 18.97
N PRO A 297 15.30 7.39 17.68
CA PRO A 297 16.21 6.87 16.68
C PRO A 297 17.36 7.86 16.43
N SER A 298 18.57 7.33 16.19
CA SER A 298 19.78 8.14 15.97
C SER A 298 19.77 8.96 14.68
N TRP A 299 18.88 8.65 13.74
CA TRP A 299 18.70 9.39 12.50
C TRP A 299 17.73 10.57 12.63
N ALA A 300 16.92 10.61 13.70
CA ALA A 300 16.00 11.73 13.92
C ALA A 300 16.77 12.91 14.54
N PRO A 301 16.39 14.17 14.20
CA PRO A 301 17.10 15.35 14.66
C PRO A 301 17.26 15.35 16.18
N ALA A 302 18.48 15.59 16.67
CA ALA A 302 18.71 15.72 18.10
C ALA A 302 17.88 16.90 18.64
N VAL A 303 17.21 16.69 19.77
CA VAL A 303 16.50 17.76 20.48
C VAL A 303 17.52 18.86 20.78
N SER A 304 17.44 19.97 20.06
CA SER A 304 18.20 21.15 20.40
C SER A 304 17.61 21.70 21.70
N ASN A 305 18.32 21.50 22.80
CA ASN A 305 18.13 22.29 24.01
C ASN A 305 18.60 23.73 23.72
N GLU A 306 17.93 24.43 22.81
CA GLU A 306 18.02 25.89 22.80
C GLU A 306 17.13 26.37 23.94
N THR A 307 17.78 26.56 25.08
CA THR A 307 17.29 27.40 26.18
C THR A 307 16.67 28.66 25.60
N MET A 308 15.37 28.83 25.83
CA MET A 308 14.63 30.05 25.55
C MET A 308 15.41 31.28 26.08
N PRO A 309 15.55 32.37 25.30
CA PRO A 309 15.76 33.70 25.87
C PRO A 309 14.48 34.20 26.58
#